data_AF-A0A2I0IGW4-F1
#
_entry.id   AF-A0A2I0IGW4-F1
#
_cell.length_a   1.000
_cell.length_b   1.000
_cell.length_c   1.000
_cell.angle_alpha   90.00
_cell.angle_beta   90.00
_cell.angle_gamma   90.00
#
_symmetry.space_group_name_H-M   'P 1'
#
loop_
_entity.id
_entity.type
_entity.pdbx_description
1 polymer ?
#
loop_
_entity_poly.entity_id
_entity_poly.type
_entity_poly.pdbx_seq_one_letter_code
_entity_poly.pdbx_strand_id
1 'polypeptide(L)'
;MVNQNQRSSSSRKETSHIFNADEVDWGFASFKPLTDLKNHRNGFLVNDTVIVEVEVDVRSVHPLVVVPEADRIPADVDPPVVTEMNRFESFFSKLEEFIITTENSAAREGSGSNSTKNDQMVDLISGSPSLEEVENAKQSLKECLSDLFKLNMKDRLSAALLTLSRAEVGLSSDQQKSIKAFWDSFDDFISDFLTFEQDNAEFELQKLARDQVFSSMKKKHEIHLSNRQLLESLSAEEEELKKRMEEVKLRKENLVSDWEILMTESEEAKSNYVAQEKKLEVVEEKKRIAEERMSRSTTAWSSLKAQFI
;
A
#
# COMPACT_ATOMS: atom_id res chain seq x y z
N MET A 1 -21.79 0.11 -5.77
CA MET A 1 -21.84 1.54 -5.39
C MET A 1 -23.25 1.87 -4.95
N VAL A 2 -23.37 2.38 -3.73
CA VAL A 2 -24.64 2.59 -3.04
C VAL A 2 -25.23 3.93 -3.45
N ASN A 3 -26.51 3.94 -3.81
CA ASN A 3 -27.26 5.17 -3.94
C ASN A 3 -27.75 5.57 -2.53
N GLN A 4 -27.22 6.67 -2.02
CA GLN A 4 -27.41 7.14 -0.65
C GLN A 4 -28.80 7.76 -0.42
N ASN A 5 -29.47 8.20 -1.50
CA ASN A 5 -30.82 8.76 -1.43
C ASN A 5 -31.90 7.67 -1.58
N GLN A 6 -31.59 6.61 -2.33
CA GLN A 6 -32.51 5.50 -2.57
C GLN A 6 -31.73 4.19 -2.76
N ARG A 7 -31.59 3.38 -1.70
CA ARG A 7 -30.82 2.12 -1.74
C ARG A 7 -31.23 1.16 -2.86
N SER A 8 -32.52 1.09 -3.22
CA SER A 8 -33.02 0.23 -4.29
C SER A 8 -32.49 0.61 -5.69
N SER A 9 -31.97 1.82 -5.85
CA SER A 9 -31.39 2.36 -7.09
C SER A 9 -29.86 2.27 -7.09
N SER A 10 -29.27 1.46 -6.19
CA SER A 10 -27.83 1.20 -6.14
C SER A 10 -27.36 0.44 -7.37
N SER A 11 -26.08 0.58 -7.71
CA SER A 11 -25.48 -0.12 -8.84
C SER A 11 -24.57 -1.23 -8.35
N ARG A 12 -24.84 -2.46 -8.79
CA ARG A 12 -24.06 -3.68 -8.49
C ARG A 12 -23.43 -4.22 -9.77
N LYS A 13 -22.19 -4.70 -9.66
CA LYS A 13 -21.54 -5.56 -10.66
C LYS A 13 -21.01 -6.78 -9.93
N GLU A 14 -21.10 -7.93 -10.57
CA GLU A 14 -20.68 -9.22 -10.01
C GLU A 14 -19.72 -9.89 -10.98
N THR A 15 -18.69 -10.55 -10.44
CA THR A 15 -17.76 -11.37 -11.20
C THR A 15 -17.46 -12.64 -10.41
N SER A 16 -17.06 -13.70 -11.11
CA SER A 16 -16.59 -14.95 -10.53
C SER A 16 -15.25 -15.25 -11.16
N HIS A 17 -14.20 -15.32 -10.34
CA HIS A 17 -12.83 -15.60 -10.80
C HIS A 17 -12.27 -16.82 -10.08
N ILE A 18 -11.51 -17.64 -10.80
CA ILE A 18 -10.67 -18.69 -10.23
C ILE A 18 -9.28 -18.12 -10.05
N PHE A 19 -8.87 -17.80 -8.82
CA PHE A 19 -7.54 -17.28 -8.56
C PHE A 19 -6.50 -18.38 -8.79
N ASN A 20 -5.54 -18.14 -9.67
CA ASN A 20 -4.42 -19.02 -9.98
C ASN A 20 -3.13 -18.19 -10.01
N ALA A 21 -1.96 -18.87 -9.99
CA ALA A 21 -0.66 -18.19 -9.94
C ALA A 21 -0.22 -17.59 -11.30
N ASP A 22 -0.88 -17.98 -12.39
CA ASP A 22 -0.50 -17.59 -13.76
C ASP A 22 -1.20 -16.30 -14.21
N GLU A 23 -2.23 -15.86 -13.50
CA GLU A 23 -3.05 -14.70 -13.84
C GLU A 23 -3.07 -13.67 -12.71
N VAL A 24 -2.83 -12.41 -13.08
CA VAL A 24 -2.96 -11.26 -12.18
C VAL A 24 -4.18 -10.44 -12.63
N ASP A 25 -5.29 -10.59 -11.91
CA ASP A 25 -6.51 -9.80 -12.12
C ASP A 25 -6.76 -8.82 -10.95
N TRP A 26 -7.18 -7.60 -11.29
CA TRP A 26 -7.49 -6.50 -10.37
C TRP A 26 -8.98 -6.14 -10.38
N GLY A 27 -9.82 -6.93 -11.06
CA GLY A 27 -11.27 -6.77 -11.12
C GLY A 27 -11.73 -5.82 -12.23
N PHE A 28 -12.75 -5.01 -11.96
CA PHE A 28 -13.38 -4.19 -12.99
C PHE A 28 -12.54 -2.95 -13.35
N ALA A 29 -12.03 -2.88 -14.58
CA ALA A 29 -11.36 -1.69 -15.12
C ALA A 29 -12.25 -0.42 -15.16
N SER A 30 -13.58 -0.57 -15.12
CA SER A 30 -14.52 0.53 -15.01
C SER A 30 -15.81 0.14 -14.27
N PHE A 31 -16.32 1.03 -13.41
CA PHE A 31 -17.52 0.78 -12.63
C PHE A 31 -18.68 1.72 -13.01
N LYS A 32 -18.47 3.04 -12.96
CA LYS A 32 -19.47 4.07 -13.31
C LYS A 32 -18.84 5.28 -14.00
N PRO A 33 -19.53 5.91 -14.97
CA PRO A 33 -19.09 7.17 -15.57
C PRO A 33 -19.03 8.29 -14.53
N LEU A 34 -18.03 9.18 -14.67
CA LEU A 34 -17.90 10.38 -13.84
C LEU A 34 -19.11 11.32 -13.96
N THR A 35 -19.73 11.38 -15.14
CA THR A 35 -20.95 12.15 -15.41
C THR A 35 -22.12 11.69 -14.53
N ASP A 36 -22.24 10.39 -14.32
CA ASP A 36 -23.32 9.80 -13.53
C ASP A 36 -23.04 9.94 -12.03
N LEU A 37 -21.77 9.85 -11.65
CA LEU A 37 -21.32 10.00 -10.26
C LEU A 37 -21.52 11.43 -9.74
N LYS A 38 -21.18 12.44 -10.55
CA LYS A 38 -21.27 13.86 -10.18
C LYS A 38 -22.69 14.44 -10.26
N ASN A 39 -23.63 13.73 -10.86
CA ASN A 39 -25.01 14.20 -10.93
C ASN A 39 -25.70 14.01 -9.58
N HIS A 40 -25.93 15.12 -8.87
CA HIS A 40 -26.60 15.15 -7.56
C HIS A 40 -27.98 14.48 -7.54
N ARG A 41 -28.67 14.39 -8.68
CA ARG A 41 -29.97 13.71 -8.79
C ARG A 41 -29.85 12.18 -8.70
N ASN A 42 -28.67 11.63 -8.99
CA ASN A 42 -28.44 10.19 -9.00
C ASN A 42 -28.09 9.64 -7.60
N GLY A 43 -27.86 10.49 -6.60
CA GLY A 43 -27.71 10.08 -5.20
C GLY A 43 -26.46 9.25 -4.86
N PHE A 44 -25.46 9.18 -5.74
CA PHE A 44 -24.23 8.44 -5.49
C PHE A 44 -23.15 9.25 -4.76
N LEU A 45 -23.06 10.55 -5.05
CA LEU A 45 -22.22 11.52 -4.35
C LEU A 45 -23.11 12.40 -3.48
N VAL A 46 -23.01 12.26 -2.17
CA VAL A 46 -23.75 13.07 -1.19
C VAL A 46 -22.74 13.59 -0.18
N ASN A 47 -22.71 14.91 0.03
CA ASN A 47 -21.73 15.57 0.91
C ASN A 47 -20.28 15.16 0.61
N ASP A 48 -19.90 15.23 -0.67
CA ASP A 48 -18.58 14.83 -1.18
C ASP A 48 -18.13 13.40 -0.83
N THR A 49 -19.09 12.54 -0.47
CA THR A 49 -18.84 11.16 -0.05
C THR A 49 -19.48 10.19 -1.04
N VAL A 50 -18.74 9.13 -1.42
CA VAL A 50 -19.22 8.01 -2.24
C VAL A 50 -19.11 6.73 -1.42
N ILE A 51 -20.16 5.90 -1.43
CA ILE A 51 -20.18 4.62 -0.72
C ILE A 51 -20.07 3.47 -1.71
N VAL A 52 -19.07 2.60 -1.52
CA VAL A 52 -18.86 1.38 -2.29
C VAL A 52 -18.92 0.19 -1.33
N GLU A 53 -19.84 -0.72 -1.59
CA GLU A 53 -19.96 -2.01 -0.90
C GLU A 53 -19.42 -3.10 -1.82
N VAL A 54 -18.63 -4.02 -1.23
CA VAL A 54 -18.03 -5.17 -1.91
C VAL A 54 -18.36 -6.42 -1.09
N GLU A 55 -18.82 -7.47 -1.78
CA GLU A 55 -19.15 -8.77 -1.21
C GLU A 55 -18.31 -9.82 -1.94
N VAL A 56 -17.63 -10.68 -1.19
CA VAL A 56 -16.73 -11.71 -1.72
C VAL A 56 -17.12 -13.06 -1.13
N ASP A 57 -17.54 -13.97 -2.01
CA ASP A 57 -17.91 -15.34 -1.64
C ASP A 57 -16.92 -16.35 -2.22
N VAL A 58 -16.31 -17.17 -1.36
CA VAL A 58 -15.44 -18.28 -1.77
C VAL A 58 -16.28 -19.55 -1.96
N ARG A 59 -16.51 -19.95 -3.22
CA ARG A 59 -17.37 -21.10 -3.55
C ARG A 59 -16.69 -22.46 -3.40
N SER A 60 -15.40 -22.55 -3.72
CA SER A 60 -14.64 -23.80 -3.63
C SER A 60 -13.14 -23.53 -3.60
N VAL A 61 -12.39 -24.31 -2.83
CA VAL A 61 -10.92 -24.34 -2.86
C VAL A 61 -10.50 -25.61 -3.60
N HIS A 62 -9.72 -25.49 -4.66
CA HIS A 62 -9.16 -26.66 -5.35
C HIS A 62 -7.76 -26.92 -4.79
N PRO A 63 -7.48 -28.13 -4.25
CA PRO A 63 -6.13 -28.51 -3.86
C PRO A 63 -5.21 -28.45 -5.08
N LEU A 64 -3.99 -27.95 -4.88
CA LEU A 64 -2.94 -27.88 -5.91
C LEU A 64 -2.86 -29.22 -6.66
N VAL A 65 -2.99 -29.17 -7.98
CA VAL A 65 -2.69 -30.32 -8.85
C VAL A 65 -1.21 -30.65 -8.62
N VAL A 66 -0.96 -31.85 -8.08
CA VAL A 66 0.37 -32.40 -7.90
C VAL A 66 0.99 -32.55 -9.29
N VAL A 67 1.84 -31.61 -9.67
CA VAL A 67 2.67 -31.73 -10.88
C VAL A 67 3.52 -32.99 -10.74
N PRO A 68 3.55 -33.88 -11.76
CA PRO A 68 4.36 -35.09 -11.75
C PRO A 68 5.82 -34.79 -11.42
N GLU A 69 6.38 -35.65 -10.57
CA GLU A 69 7.67 -35.52 -9.88
C GLU A 69 8.90 -35.36 -10.81
N ALA A 70 8.74 -35.62 -12.11
CA ALA A 70 9.81 -35.56 -13.10
C ALA A 70 10.19 -34.14 -13.57
N ASP A 71 9.29 -33.16 -13.42
CA ASP A 71 9.54 -31.76 -13.81
C ASP A 71 9.78 -30.84 -12.60
N ARG A 72 9.87 -31.39 -11.39
CA ARG A 72 10.25 -30.64 -10.20
C ARG A 72 11.77 -30.44 -10.17
N ILE A 73 12.18 -29.17 -10.18
CA ILE A 73 13.51 -28.77 -9.70
C ILE A 73 13.70 -29.41 -8.31
N PRO A 74 14.87 -30.04 -8.01
CA PRO A 74 15.06 -30.77 -6.76
C PRO A 74 14.68 -29.93 -5.55
N ALA A 75 13.84 -30.49 -4.67
CA ALA A 75 13.35 -29.88 -3.43
C ALA A 75 14.44 -29.68 -2.34
N ASP A 76 15.72 -29.72 -2.73
CA ASP A 76 16.89 -29.53 -1.87
C ASP A 76 17.68 -28.27 -2.25
N VAL A 77 17.07 -27.39 -3.05
CA VAL A 77 17.53 -26.02 -3.24
C VAL A 77 16.32 -25.13 -2.98
N ASP A 78 16.08 -24.83 -1.70
CA ASP A 78 15.54 -23.51 -1.37
C ASP A 78 16.45 -22.51 -2.10
N PRO A 79 15.97 -21.72 -3.07
CA PRO A 79 16.68 -20.48 -3.36
C PRO A 79 16.73 -19.76 -2.02
N PRO A 80 17.90 -19.40 -1.48
CA PRO A 80 17.93 -18.98 -0.10
C PRO A 80 17.11 -17.69 -0.05
N VAL A 81 16.00 -17.70 0.69
CA VAL A 81 15.24 -16.48 1.03
C VAL A 81 16.21 -15.42 1.57
N VAL A 82 17.26 -15.90 2.24
CA VAL A 82 18.45 -15.14 2.68
C VAL A 82 19.17 -14.39 1.54
N THR A 83 19.33 -14.98 0.36
CA THR A 83 20.02 -14.36 -0.80
C THR A 83 19.21 -13.23 -1.43
N GLU A 84 17.88 -13.37 -1.51
CA GLU A 84 17.02 -12.27 -1.97
C GLU A 84 16.89 -11.16 -0.92
N MET A 85 16.73 -11.52 0.35
CA MET A 85 16.74 -10.58 1.48
C MET A 85 17.99 -9.70 1.48
N ASN A 86 19.17 -10.33 1.34
CA ASN A 86 20.45 -9.63 1.30
C ASN A 86 20.57 -8.70 0.08
N ARG A 87 19.93 -9.05 -1.04
CA ARG A 87 19.87 -8.19 -2.23
C ARG A 87 19.00 -6.96 -1.98
N PHE A 88 17.84 -7.12 -1.34
CA PHE A 88 16.96 -6.00 -1.00
C PHE A 88 17.64 -5.07 0.01
N GLU A 89 18.20 -5.60 1.10
CA GLU A 89 18.93 -4.81 2.10
C GLU A 89 20.07 -4.02 1.46
N SER A 90 20.90 -4.66 0.63
CA SER A 90 22.00 -3.98 -0.07
C SER A 90 21.51 -2.83 -0.97
N PHE A 91 20.37 -3.01 -1.64
CA PHE A 91 19.78 -1.95 -2.46
C PHE A 91 19.30 -0.78 -1.60
N PHE A 92 18.58 -1.04 -0.51
CA PHE A 92 18.02 0.00 0.34
C PHE A 92 19.08 0.72 1.19
N SER A 93 20.18 0.07 1.58
CA SER A 93 21.33 0.75 2.19
C SER A 93 21.98 1.75 1.24
N LYS A 94 22.17 1.38 -0.04
CA LYS A 94 22.70 2.30 -1.06
C LYS A 94 21.74 3.47 -1.31
N LEU A 95 20.44 3.20 -1.26
CA LEU A 95 19.41 4.23 -1.39
C LEU A 95 19.42 5.22 -0.22
N GLU A 96 19.63 4.73 1.01
CA GLU A 96 19.74 5.54 2.22
C GLU A 96 20.94 6.50 2.14
N GLU A 97 22.11 5.97 1.76
CA GLU A 97 23.32 6.78 1.54
C GLU A 97 23.08 7.88 0.51
N PHE A 98 22.39 7.57 -0.59
CA PHE A 98 22.02 8.53 -1.62
C PHE A 98 21.08 9.62 -1.09
N ILE A 99 20.07 9.26 -0.29
CA ILE A 99 19.13 10.22 0.33
C ILE A 99 19.91 11.20 1.21
N ILE A 100 20.75 10.70 2.12
CA ILE A 100 21.53 11.52 3.07
C ILE A 100 22.45 12.48 2.32
N THR A 101 23.16 11.98 1.30
CA THR A 101 24.08 12.80 0.51
C THR A 101 23.35 13.92 -0.22
N THR A 102 22.17 13.63 -0.76
CA THR A 102 21.35 14.59 -1.50
C THR A 102 20.76 15.67 -0.58
N GLU A 103 20.28 15.31 0.61
CA GLU A 103 19.75 16.28 1.60
C GLU A 103 20.78 17.31 2.03
N ASN A 104 22.02 16.86 2.25
CA ASN A 104 23.13 17.75 2.63
C ASN A 104 23.49 18.75 1.52
N SER A 105 23.18 18.44 0.25
CA SER A 105 23.40 19.33 -0.88
C SER A 105 22.26 20.34 -1.11
N ALA A 106 21.02 19.99 -0.73
CA ALA A 106 19.83 20.79 -0.98
C ALA A 106 19.66 22.01 -0.06
N ALA A 107 20.37 22.06 1.07
CA ALA A 107 20.28 23.14 2.06
C ALA A 107 20.84 24.50 1.61
N ARG A 108 21.27 24.66 0.35
CA ARG A 108 21.95 25.87 -0.14
C ARG A 108 21.15 26.78 -1.06
N GLU A 109 20.05 26.37 -1.71
CA GLU A 109 19.47 27.17 -2.80
C GLU A 109 17.92 27.16 -2.88
N GLY A 110 17.29 28.10 -2.17
CA GLY A 110 15.98 28.67 -2.50
C GLY A 110 16.16 29.89 -3.43
N SER A 111 15.19 30.44 -4.15
CA SER A 111 13.72 30.36 -4.13
C SER A 111 13.19 31.30 -5.25
N GLY A 112 12.05 30.99 -5.87
CA GLY A 112 11.13 31.99 -6.47
C GLY A 112 10.87 31.81 -7.98
N SER A 113 9.74 31.25 -8.43
CA SER A 113 8.33 31.77 -8.46
C SER A 113 7.95 32.71 -9.63
N ASN A 114 7.40 32.07 -10.68
CA ASN A 114 6.08 32.25 -11.32
C ASN A 114 5.72 33.37 -12.35
N SER A 115 5.22 32.87 -13.50
CA SER A 115 4.02 33.26 -14.30
C SER A 115 4.09 34.42 -15.32
N THR A 116 3.29 34.56 -16.40
CA THR A 116 2.58 33.71 -17.40
C THR A 116 2.04 34.67 -18.52
N LYS A 117 2.46 34.47 -19.79
CA LYS A 117 1.81 34.66 -21.13
C LYS A 117 0.77 35.78 -21.45
N ASN A 118 1.01 36.61 -22.51
CA ASN A 118 0.46 36.50 -23.91
C ASN A 118 0.44 37.82 -24.75
N ASP A 119 0.91 37.70 -26.01
CA ASP A 119 0.73 38.40 -27.33
C ASP A 119 -0.17 39.66 -27.51
N GLN A 120 0.30 40.70 -28.22
CA GLN A 120 0.21 40.93 -29.70
C GLN A 120 0.45 42.42 -30.10
N MET A 121 0.87 42.63 -31.35
CA MET A 121 1.61 43.79 -31.92
C MET A 121 0.74 44.72 -32.82
N VAL A 122 1.26 45.96 -33.06
CA VAL A 122 1.10 46.91 -34.21
C VAL A 122 -0.06 47.94 -34.18
N ASP A 123 0.24 49.26 -34.21
CA ASP A 123 0.09 50.11 -35.43
C ASP A 123 0.76 51.51 -35.39
N LEU A 124 1.08 52.01 -36.58
CA LEU A 124 1.87 53.18 -36.95
C LEU A 124 1.23 54.55 -36.62
N ILE A 125 2.03 55.51 -36.13
CA ILE A 125 1.83 56.94 -36.41
C ILE A 125 3.17 57.60 -36.80
N SER A 126 3.12 58.31 -37.93
CA SER A 126 4.15 59.14 -38.54
C SER A 126 3.94 60.59 -38.07
N GLY A 127 4.88 61.09 -37.28
CA GLY A 127 4.95 62.46 -36.77
C GLY A 127 6.14 62.56 -35.82
N SER A 128 6.89 63.66 -35.85
CA SER A 128 7.95 63.90 -34.87
C SER A 128 7.31 63.99 -33.47
N PRO A 129 7.82 63.24 -32.47
CA PRO A 129 7.21 63.20 -31.14
C PRO A 129 7.23 64.59 -30.49
N SER A 130 6.12 64.97 -29.87
CA SER A 130 6.01 66.17 -29.03
C SER A 130 6.88 66.07 -27.77
N LEU A 131 7.24 67.20 -27.18
CA LEU A 131 8.08 67.23 -25.96
C LEU A 131 7.47 66.43 -24.79
N GLU A 132 6.14 66.40 -24.69
CA GLU A 132 5.40 65.63 -23.69
C GLU A 132 5.50 64.12 -23.94
N GLU A 133 5.42 63.68 -25.20
CA GLU A 133 5.61 62.27 -25.59
C GLU A 133 7.05 61.81 -25.35
N VAL A 134 8.04 62.70 -25.53
CA VAL A 134 9.45 62.42 -25.22
C VAL A 134 9.67 62.23 -23.71
N GLU A 135 9.10 63.08 -22.87
CA GLU A 135 9.20 62.92 -21.40
C GLU A 135 8.46 61.66 -20.90
N ASN A 136 7.28 61.36 -21.46
CA ASN A 136 6.55 60.13 -21.15
C ASN A 136 7.31 58.87 -21.58
N ALA A 137 7.98 58.90 -22.73
CA ALA A 137 8.81 57.80 -23.21
C ALA A 137 10.08 57.63 -22.35
N LYS A 138 10.71 58.71 -21.88
CA LYS A 138 11.83 58.65 -20.91
C LYS A 138 11.40 58.01 -19.59
N GLN A 139 10.23 58.41 -19.07
CA GLN A 139 9.70 57.85 -17.84
C GLN A 139 9.36 56.37 -18.00
N SER A 140 8.75 55.98 -19.12
CA SER A 140 8.49 54.57 -19.45
C SER A 140 9.78 53.75 -19.61
N LEU A 141 10.80 54.28 -20.28
CA LEU A 141 12.11 53.63 -20.39
C LEU A 141 12.75 53.45 -19.01
N LYS A 142 12.71 54.49 -18.17
CA LYS A 142 13.24 54.44 -16.80
C LYS A 142 12.56 53.36 -15.95
N GLU A 143 11.24 53.23 -16.08
CA GLU A 143 10.49 52.17 -15.41
C GLU A 143 10.87 50.78 -15.91
N CYS A 144 11.04 50.60 -17.22
CA CYS A 144 11.46 49.32 -17.80
C CYS A 144 12.89 48.94 -17.36
N LEU A 145 13.79 49.93 -17.27
CA LEU A 145 15.16 49.71 -16.79
C LEU A 145 15.21 49.43 -15.29
N SER A 146 14.25 49.92 -14.52
CA SER A 146 14.20 49.69 -13.06
C SER A 146 13.63 48.32 -12.67
N ASP A 147 12.79 47.73 -13.53
CA ASP A 147 12.18 46.43 -13.28
C ASP A 147 11.97 45.69 -14.61
N LEU A 148 13.06 45.06 -15.05
CA LEU A 148 13.19 44.41 -16.35
C LEU A 148 12.20 43.24 -16.53
N PHE A 149 11.68 42.70 -15.41
CA PHE A 149 10.87 41.48 -15.36
C PHE A 149 9.36 41.75 -15.31
N LYS A 150 8.91 42.97 -15.61
CA LYS A 150 7.48 43.30 -15.70
C LYS A 150 6.84 42.80 -16.99
N LEU A 151 5.57 42.43 -16.91
CA LEU A 151 4.73 42.09 -18.08
C LEU A 151 4.77 43.18 -19.16
N ASN A 152 4.82 42.73 -20.42
CA ASN A 152 4.89 43.56 -21.63
C ASN A 152 6.13 44.46 -21.72
N MET A 153 7.24 44.09 -21.06
CA MET A 153 8.50 44.85 -21.14
C MET A 153 8.96 45.03 -22.59
N LYS A 154 8.92 43.99 -23.43
CA LYS A 154 9.25 44.09 -24.85
C LYS A 154 8.48 45.19 -25.58
N ASP A 155 7.15 45.22 -25.41
CA ASP A 155 6.28 46.18 -26.10
C ASP A 155 6.47 47.60 -25.55
N ARG A 156 6.67 47.73 -24.23
CA ARG A 156 6.92 49.03 -23.57
C ARG A 156 8.30 49.59 -23.91
N LEU A 157 9.33 48.73 -23.92
CA LEU A 157 10.71 49.10 -24.23
C LEU A 157 10.83 49.47 -25.71
N SER A 158 10.20 48.67 -26.60
CA SER A 158 10.17 48.97 -28.03
C SER A 158 9.41 50.27 -28.33
N ALA A 159 8.23 50.49 -27.74
CA ALA A 159 7.47 51.73 -27.92
C ALA A 159 8.22 52.97 -27.39
N ALA A 160 8.85 52.86 -26.21
CA ALA A 160 9.62 53.94 -25.61
C ALA A 160 10.85 54.29 -26.46
N LEU A 161 11.63 53.29 -26.88
CA LEU A 161 12.83 53.50 -27.70
C LEU A 161 12.51 53.93 -29.13
N LEU A 162 11.42 53.44 -29.72
CA LEU A 162 10.93 53.90 -31.03
C LEU A 162 10.54 55.38 -30.97
N THR A 163 9.91 55.81 -29.88
CA THR A 163 9.54 57.22 -29.66
C THR A 163 10.79 58.08 -29.46
N LEU A 164 11.74 57.63 -28.63
CA LEU A 164 12.95 58.39 -28.33
C LEU A 164 13.95 58.43 -29.50
N SER A 165 14.00 57.41 -30.35
CA SER A 165 14.86 57.39 -31.54
C SER A 165 14.40 58.38 -32.62
N ARG A 166 13.13 58.78 -32.61
CA ARG A 166 12.53 59.77 -33.53
C ARG A 166 12.54 61.20 -32.97
N ALA A 167 12.93 61.38 -31.71
CA ALA A 167 12.91 62.68 -31.05
C ALA A 167 14.08 63.57 -31.52
N GLU A 168 13.76 64.78 -32.01
CA GLU A 168 14.74 65.77 -32.49
C GLU A 168 15.12 66.81 -31.40
N VAL A 169 14.32 66.91 -30.33
CA VAL A 169 14.47 67.90 -29.26
C VAL A 169 14.27 67.24 -27.89
N GLY A 170 14.95 67.71 -26.84
CA GLY A 170 14.77 67.22 -25.47
C GLY A 170 15.69 66.06 -25.04
N LEU A 171 16.54 65.55 -25.93
CA LEU A 171 17.61 64.57 -25.62
C LEU A 171 18.99 65.22 -25.81
N SER A 172 19.98 64.80 -25.02
CA SER A 172 21.37 65.16 -25.29
C SER A 172 21.92 64.37 -26.49
N SER A 173 22.95 64.88 -27.15
CA SER A 173 23.60 64.16 -28.27
C SER A 173 24.13 62.79 -27.87
N ASP A 174 24.60 62.63 -26.63
CA ASP A 174 25.08 61.34 -26.12
C ASP A 174 23.94 60.36 -25.88
N GLN A 175 22.81 60.83 -25.33
CA GLN A 175 21.61 60.00 -25.16
C GLN A 175 21.08 59.49 -26.51
N GLN A 176 21.05 60.36 -27.52
CA GLN A 176 20.62 59.99 -28.88
C GLN A 176 21.53 58.91 -29.49
N LYS A 177 22.85 59.03 -29.32
CA LYS A 177 23.82 58.01 -29.77
C LYS A 177 23.63 56.68 -29.04
N SER A 178 23.46 56.70 -27.72
CA SER A 178 23.25 55.49 -26.92
C SER A 178 21.93 54.78 -27.26
N ILE A 179 20.84 55.53 -27.45
CA ILE A 179 19.54 54.97 -27.83
C ILE A 179 19.62 54.32 -29.21
N LYS A 180 20.28 54.97 -30.16
CA LYS A 180 20.46 54.42 -31.50
C LYS A 180 21.32 53.16 -31.49
N ALA A 181 22.43 53.17 -30.76
CA ALA A 181 23.31 52.01 -30.61
C ALA A 181 22.60 50.82 -29.96
N PHE A 182 21.77 51.05 -28.95
CA PHE A 182 20.97 49.99 -28.31
C PHE A 182 19.85 49.49 -29.22
N TRP A 183 19.23 50.38 -29.99
CA TRP A 183 18.19 50.01 -30.96
C TRP A 183 18.72 49.08 -32.06
N ASP A 184 19.95 49.32 -32.54
CA ASP A 184 20.60 48.48 -33.55
C ASP A 184 20.84 47.03 -33.06
N SER A 185 20.90 46.81 -31.74
CA SER A 185 21.05 45.50 -31.09
C SER A 185 19.80 45.05 -30.32
N PHE A 186 18.65 45.70 -30.54
CA PHE A 186 17.46 45.50 -29.71
C PHE A 186 16.87 44.11 -29.86
N ASP A 187 16.76 43.62 -31.09
CA ASP A 187 16.19 42.30 -31.37
C ASP A 187 17.04 41.18 -30.76
N ASP A 188 18.36 41.30 -30.81
CA ASP A 188 19.30 40.36 -30.17
C ASP A 188 19.12 40.38 -28.64
N PHE A 189 19.05 41.56 -28.03
CA PHE A 189 18.80 41.71 -26.60
C PHE A 189 17.47 41.06 -26.17
N ILE A 190 16.39 41.31 -26.91
CA ILE A 190 15.08 40.73 -26.61
C ILE A 190 15.09 39.21 -26.82
N SER A 191 15.78 38.71 -27.85
CA SER A 191 15.94 37.28 -28.09
C SER A 191 16.67 36.59 -26.93
N ASP A 192 17.80 37.14 -26.49
CA ASP A 192 18.56 36.61 -25.34
C ASP A 192 17.74 36.66 -24.05
N PHE A 193 17.01 37.76 -23.83
CA PHE A 193 16.13 37.91 -22.67
C PHE A 193 15.00 36.86 -22.65
N LEU A 194 14.29 36.68 -23.76
CA LEU A 194 13.22 35.69 -23.86
C LEU A 194 13.73 34.25 -23.70
N THR A 195 14.92 33.98 -24.26
CA THR A 195 15.59 32.69 -24.09
C THR A 195 15.93 32.45 -22.62
N PHE A 196 16.46 33.46 -21.93
CA PHE A 196 16.72 33.38 -20.49
C PHE A 196 15.44 33.11 -19.67
N GLU A 197 14.34 33.81 -19.95
CA GLU A 197 13.07 33.58 -19.23
C GLU A 197 12.55 32.16 -19.45
N GLN A 198 12.65 31.66 -20.68
CA GLN A 198 12.27 30.30 -21.03
C GLN A 198 13.15 29.26 -20.32
N ASP A 199 14.46 29.41 -20.36
CA ASP A 199 15.42 28.52 -19.71
C ASP A 199 15.25 28.53 -18.19
N ASN A 200 14.97 29.69 -17.60
CA ASN A 200 14.70 29.81 -16.17
C ASN A 200 13.38 29.11 -15.77
N ALA A 201 12.33 29.22 -16.60
CA ALA A 201 11.09 28.49 -16.37
C ALA A 201 11.29 26.97 -16.50
N GLU A 202 12.08 26.52 -17.48
CA GLU A 202 12.44 25.11 -17.61
C GLU A 202 13.25 24.61 -16.41
N PHE A 203 14.23 25.40 -15.94
CA PHE A 203 15.02 25.09 -14.75
C PHE A 203 14.14 24.88 -13.51
N GLU A 204 13.20 25.79 -13.24
CA GLU A 204 12.29 25.66 -12.08
C GLU A 204 11.35 24.46 -12.22
N LEU A 205 10.89 24.14 -13.45
CA LEU A 205 10.11 22.93 -13.71
C LEU A 205 10.93 21.66 -13.47
N GLN A 206 12.18 21.61 -13.93
CA GLN A 206 13.06 20.46 -13.70
C GLN A 206 13.39 20.31 -12.21
N LYS A 207 13.61 21.41 -11.49
CA LYS A 207 13.80 21.42 -10.03
C LYS A 207 12.61 20.82 -9.29
N LEU A 208 11.39 21.24 -9.65
CA LEU A 208 10.17 20.70 -9.08
C LEU A 208 10.01 19.19 -9.39
N ALA A 209 10.25 18.78 -10.64
CA ALA A 209 10.17 17.38 -11.05
C ALA A 209 11.17 16.51 -10.27
N ARG A 210 12.41 16.99 -10.10
CA ARG A 210 13.44 16.33 -9.28
C ARG A 210 12.95 16.15 -7.84
N ASP A 211 12.41 17.21 -7.23
CA ASP A 211 11.95 17.18 -5.84
C ASP A 211 10.77 16.20 -5.64
N GLN A 212 9.85 16.12 -6.62
CA GLN A 212 8.77 15.14 -6.62
C GLN A 212 9.27 13.69 -6.68
N VAL A 213 10.25 13.42 -7.56
CA VAL A 213 10.88 12.08 -7.66
C VAL A 213 11.62 11.75 -6.37
N PHE A 214 12.33 12.70 -5.79
CA PHE A 214 13.05 12.54 -4.53
C PHE A 214 12.11 12.25 -3.35
N SER A 215 10.99 12.96 -3.25
CA SER A 215 9.94 12.68 -2.26
C SER A 215 9.36 11.27 -2.42
N SER A 216 9.07 10.86 -3.65
CA SER A 216 8.58 9.51 -3.95
C SER A 216 9.57 8.42 -3.55
N MET A 217 10.87 8.69 -3.76
CA MET A 217 11.97 7.80 -3.36
C MET A 217 12.08 7.67 -1.84
N LYS A 218 11.99 8.77 -1.09
CA LYS A 218 11.97 8.75 0.39
C LYS A 218 10.81 7.92 0.93
N LYS A 219 9.61 8.13 0.41
CA LYS A 219 8.43 7.36 0.81
C LYS A 219 8.63 5.86 0.58
N LYS A 220 9.26 5.46 -0.52
CA LYS A 220 9.59 4.05 -0.78
C LYS A 220 10.60 3.49 0.22
N HIS A 221 11.60 4.27 0.60
CA HIS A 221 12.57 3.89 1.62
C HIS A 221 11.89 3.70 2.99
N GLU A 222 11.01 4.62 3.41
CA GLU A 222 10.22 4.49 4.64
C GLU A 222 9.35 3.22 4.66
N ILE A 223 8.69 2.90 3.54
CA ILE A 223 7.90 1.66 3.41
C ILE A 223 8.79 0.43 3.60
N HIS A 224 10.00 0.42 3.04
CA HIS A 224 10.95 -0.68 3.24
C HIS A 224 11.32 -0.86 4.71
N LEU A 225 11.61 0.23 5.43
CA LEU A 225 11.90 0.19 6.87
C LEU A 225 10.76 -0.45 7.66
N SER A 226 9.51 -0.07 7.36
CA SER A 226 8.34 -0.68 7.99
C SER A 226 8.18 -2.17 7.65
N ASN A 227 8.42 -2.55 6.39
CA ASN A 227 8.35 -3.95 5.96
C ASN A 227 9.43 -4.81 6.63
N ARG A 228 10.64 -4.28 6.81
CA ARG A 228 11.73 -4.98 7.52
C ARG A 228 11.36 -5.27 8.97
N GLN A 229 10.80 -4.29 9.67
CA GLN A 229 10.34 -4.46 11.05
C GLN A 229 9.21 -5.51 11.14
N LEU A 230 8.27 -5.49 10.20
CA LEU A 230 7.21 -6.49 10.15
C LEU A 230 7.78 -7.89 9.93
N LEU A 231 8.79 -8.02 9.06
CA LEU A 231 9.43 -9.29 8.79
C LEU A 231 10.16 -9.86 10.01
N GLU A 232 10.89 -9.02 10.75
CA GLU A 232 11.51 -9.41 12.02
C GLU A 232 10.47 -9.90 13.05
N SER A 233 9.32 -9.24 13.12
CA SER A 233 8.20 -9.66 13.97
C SER A 233 7.61 -11.00 13.55
N LEU A 234 7.44 -11.22 12.24
CA LEU A 234 6.92 -12.48 11.71
C LEU A 234 7.88 -13.64 11.97
N SER A 235 9.18 -13.44 11.79
CA SER A 235 10.19 -14.46 12.13
C SER A 235 10.18 -14.81 13.62
N ALA A 236 9.94 -13.84 14.51
CA ALA A 236 9.80 -14.11 15.94
C ALA A 236 8.53 -14.92 16.28
N GLU A 237 7.40 -14.62 15.61
CA GLU A 237 6.16 -15.37 15.76
C GLU A 237 6.30 -16.82 15.24
N GLU A 238 7.00 -17.01 14.11
CA GLU A 238 7.28 -18.32 13.54
C GLU A 238 8.05 -19.22 14.53
N GLU A 239 9.10 -18.71 15.17
CA GLU A 239 9.88 -19.46 16.15
C GLU A 239 9.05 -19.80 17.41
N GLU A 240 8.19 -18.89 17.87
CA GLU A 240 7.27 -19.17 18.99
C GLU A 240 6.23 -20.24 18.63
N LEU A 241 5.67 -20.20 17.43
CA LEU A 241 4.74 -21.23 16.95
C LEU A 241 5.42 -22.59 16.84
N LYS A 242 6.67 -22.63 16.37
CA LYS A 242 7.47 -23.86 16.29
C LYS A 242 7.71 -24.45 17.68
N LYS A 243 8.01 -23.63 18.68
CA LYS A 243 8.13 -24.09 20.08
C LYS A 243 6.81 -24.69 20.58
N ARG A 244 5.68 -24.02 20.34
CA ARG A 244 4.35 -24.53 20.74
C ARG A 244 4.01 -25.85 20.04
N MET A 245 4.40 -25.99 18.77
CA MET A 245 4.21 -27.22 18.03
C MET A 245 4.94 -28.40 18.69
N GLU A 246 6.21 -28.21 19.08
CA GLU A 246 6.97 -29.24 19.80
C GLU A 246 6.37 -29.55 21.18
N GLU A 247 5.89 -28.54 21.92
CA GLU A 247 5.20 -28.76 23.20
C GLU A 247 3.91 -29.60 23.03
N VAL A 248 3.10 -29.31 22.01
CA VAL A 248 1.87 -30.05 21.70
C VAL A 248 2.20 -31.48 21.28
N LYS A 249 3.26 -31.67 20.49
CA LYS A 249 3.73 -32.99 20.06
C LYS A 249 4.12 -33.85 21.27
N LEU A 250 4.89 -33.29 22.21
CA LEU A 250 5.26 -33.99 23.44
C LEU A 250 4.03 -34.36 24.29
N ARG A 251 3.03 -33.46 24.40
CA ARG A 251 1.78 -33.77 25.12
C ARG A 251 1.00 -34.92 24.47
N LYS A 252 1.01 -35.00 23.13
CA LYS A 252 0.38 -36.10 22.40
C LYS A 252 1.08 -37.43 22.68
N GLU A 253 2.41 -37.45 22.68
CA GLU A 253 3.20 -38.64 22.99
C GLU A 253 2.93 -39.15 24.43
N ASN A 254 2.86 -38.23 25.40
CA ASN A 254 2.50 -38.58 26.78
C ASN A 254 1.09 -39.16 26.87
N LEU A 255 0.11 -38.55 26.19
CA LEU A 255 -1.28 -39.04 26.20
C LEU A 255 -1.40 -40.45 25.59
N VAL A 256 -0.64 -40.74 24.53
CA VAL A 256 -0.59 -42.09 23.94
C VAL A 256 -0.04 -43.09 24.95
N SER A 257 1.01 -42.73 25.68
CA SER A 257 1.59 -43.60 26.72
C SER A 257 0.60 -43.86 27.86
N ASP A 258 -0.12 -42.82 28.31
CA ASP A 258 -1.17 -42.96 29.34
C ASP A 258 -2.30 -43.89 28.88
N TRP A 259 -2.69 -43.82 27.60
CA TRP A 259 -3.69 -44.72 27.03
C TRP A 259 -3.21 -46.17 26.98
N GLU A 260 -1.95 -46.42 26.65
CA GLU A 260 -1.38 -47.79 26.66
C GLU A 260 -1.38 -48.39 28.07
N ILE A 261 -1.05 -47.59 29.09
CA ILE A 261 -1.14 -48.00 30.49
C ILE A 261 -2.58 -48.34 30.85
N LEU A 262 -3.53 -47.43 30.56
CA LEU A 262 -4.95 -47.62 30.87
C LEU A 262 -5.53 -48.86 30.17
N MET A 263 -5.14 -49.11 28.92
CA MET A 263 -5.53 -50.32 28.18
C MET A 263 -5.07 -51.58 28.89
N THR A 264 -3.81 -51.61 29.32
CA THR A 264 -3.22 -52.75 30.04
C THR A 264 -3.92 -52.99 31.39
N GLU A 265 -4.13 -51.94 32.19
CA GLU A 265 -4.84 -52.02 33.47
C GLU A 265 -6.28 -52.51 33.30
N SER A 266 -6.96 -52.05 32.25
CA SER A 266 -8.32 -52.47 31.91
C SER A 266 -8.40 -53.96 31.52
N GLU A 267 -7.43 -54.46 30.74
CA GLU A 267 -7.33 -55.89 30.39
C GLU A 267 -7.05 -56.77 31.62
N GLU A 268 -6.20 -56.29 32.53
CA GLU A 268 -5.93 -56.98 33.80
C GLU A 268 -7.19 -57.01 34.69
N ALA A 269 -7.87 -55.87 34.86
CA ALA A 269 -9.11 -55.77 35.64
C ALA A 269 -10.19 -56.70 35.09
N LYS A 270 -10.35 -56.76 33.76
CA LYS A 270 -11.26 -57.69 33.09
C LYS A 270 -10.92 -59.15 33.38
N SER A 271 -9.65 -59.52 33.29
CA SER A 271 -9.18 -60.88 33.59
C SER A 271 -9.44 -61.26 35.06
N ASN A 272 -9.19 -60.33 35.97
CA ASN A 272 -9.46 -60.49 37.40
C ASN A 272 -10.96 -60.65 37.69
N TYR A 273 -11.84 -59.87 37.05
CA TYR A 273 -13.28 -60.01 37.17
C TYR A 273 -13.76 -61.41 36.74
N VAL A 274 -13.34 -61.88 35.56
CA VAL A 274 -13.71 -63.22 35.06
C VAL A 274 -13.24 -64.33 36.01
N ALA A 275 -12.06 -64.16 36.62
CA ALA A 275 -11.57 -65.11 37.62
C ALA A 275 -12.40 -65.09 38.91
N GLN A 276 -12.87 -63.92 39.36
CA GLN A 276 -13.77 -63.81 40.51
C GLN A 276 -15.16 -64.37 40.23
N GLU A 277 -15.71 -64.13 39.04
CA GLU A 277 -17.01 -64.66 38.61
C GLU A 277 -17.02 -66.20 38.67
N LYS A 278 -15.99 -66.86 38.13
CA LYS A 278 -15.84 -68.33 38.26
C LYS A 278 -15.73 -68.81 39.70
N LYS A 279 -15.05 -68.07 40.57
CA LYS A 279 -14.98 -68.41 42.00
C LYS A 279 -16.35 -68.27 42.67
N LEU A 280 -17.11 -67.25 42.30
CA LEU A 280 -18.46 -67.00 42.81
C LEU A 280 -19.40 -68.15 42.42
N GLU A 281 -19.41 -68.58 41.16
CA GLU A 281 -20.20 -69.74 40.69
C GLU A 281 -19.95 -70.99 41.54
N VAL A 282 -18.68 -71.28 41.86
CA VAL A 282 -18.33 -72.43 42.72
C VAL A 282 -18.86 -72.27 44.14
N VAL A 283 -18.86 -71.06 44.70
CA VAL A 283 -19.38 -70.79 46.04
C VAL A 283 -20.91 -70.84 46.06
N GLU A 284 -21.56 -70.31 45.03
CA GLU A 284 -23.01 -70.38 44.87
C GLU A 284 -23.50 -71.82 44.77
N GLU A 285 -22.80 -72.68 44.01
CA GLU A 285 -23.12 -74.10 43.94
C GLU A 285 -22.92 -74.82 45.29
N LYS A 286 -21.84 -74.50 46.01
CA LYS A 286 -21.62 -75.02 47.38
C LYS A 286 -22.74 -74.58 48.32
N LYS A 287 -23.20 -73.33 48.23
CA LYS A 287 -24.33 -72.81 49.01
C LYS A 287 -25.62 -73.57 48.68
N ARG A 288 -25.93 -73.76 47.39
CA ARG A 288 -27.09 -74.55 46.93
C ARG A 288 -27.10 -75.96 47.53
N ILE A 289 -25.95 -76.65 47.50
CA ILE A 289 -25.80 -77.99 48.10
C ILE A 289 -25.99 -77.95 49.62
N ALA A 290 -25.46 -76.93 50.31
CA ALA A 290 -25.61 -76.77 51.75
C ALA A 290 -27.08 -76.52 52.16
N GLU A 291 -27.80 -75.68 51.41
CA GLU A 291 -29.23 -75.43 51.61
C GLU A 291 -30.07 -76.70 51.42
N GLU A 292 -29.76 -77.51 50.41
CA GLU A 292 -30.41 -78.81 50.20
C GLU A 292 -30.13 -79.80 51.35
N ARG A 293 -28.91 -79.81 51.89
CA ARG A 293 -28.57 -80.59 53.10
C ARG A 293 -29.36 -80.11 54.31
N MET A 294 -29.46 -78.79 54.52
CA MET A 294 -30.22 -78.21 55.62
C MET A 294 -31.71 -78.59 55.54
N SER A 295 -32.32 -78.48 54.37
CA SER A 295 -33.73 -78.86 54.13
C SER A 295 -34.00 -80.33 54.47
N ARG A 296 -33.10 -81.24 54.05
CA ARG A 296 -33.19 -82.67 54.41
C ARG A 296 -33.08 -82.89 55.92
N SER A 297 -32.12 -82.25 56.59
CA SER A 297 -31.96 -82.33 58.04
C SER A 297 -33.19 -81.80 58.78
N THR A 298 -33.78 -80.68 58.35
CA THR A 298 -35.02 -80.13 58.93
C THR A 298 -36.20 -81.08 58.76
N THR A 299 -36.32 -81.73 57.61
CA THR A 299 -37.37 -82.74 57.34
C THR A 299 -37.19 -83.96 58.25
N ALA A 300 -35.98 -84.49 58.34
CA ALA A 300 -35.64 -85.62 59.21
C ALA A 300 -35.90 -85.28 60.69
N TRP A 301 -35.51 -84.09 61.13
CA TRP A 301 -35.78 -83.59 62.48
C TRP A 301 -37.28 -83.46 62.76
N SER A 302 -38.05 -82.94 61.82
CA SER A 302 -39.51 -82.82 61.96
C SER A 302 -40.18 -84.18 62.08
N SER A 303 -39.73 -85.16 61.28
CA SER A 303 -40.19 -86.55 61.35
C SER A 303 -39.87 -87.19 62.71
N LEU A 304 -38.65 -87.00 63.21
CA LEU A 304 -38.26 -87.47 64.54
C LEU A 304 -39.11 -86.81 65.62
N LYS A 305 -39.30 -85.50 65.56
CA LYS A 305 -40.11 -84.74 66.53
C LYS A 305 -41.55 -85.28 66.61
N ALA A 306 -42.15 -85.63 65.46
CA ALA A 306 -43.49 -86.21 65.39
C ALA A 306 -43.61 -87.62 66.01
N GLN A 307 -42.50 -88.31 66.28
CA GLN A 307 -42.52 -89.61 66.99
C GLN A 307 -42.55 -89.46 68.51
N PHE A 308 -42.14 -88.30 69.04
CA PHE A 308 -41.95 -88.07 70.48
C PHE A 308 -42.85 -86.96 71.06
N ILE A 309 -43.54 -86.21 70.20
CA ILE A 309 -44.51 -85.16 70.55
C ILE A 309 -45.80 -85.45 69.78
#